data_AF-A0A0G0CQ47-F1
#
_entry.id   AF-A0A0G0CQ47-F1
#
_cell.length_a   1.000
_cell.length_b   1.000
_cell.length_c   1.000
_cell.angle_alpha   90.00
_cell.angle_beta   90.00
_cell.angle_gamma   90.00
#
_symmetry.space_group_name_H-M   'P 1'
#
loop_
_entity.id
_entity.type
_entity.pdbx_description
1 polymer ?
#
loop_
_entity_poly.entity_id
_entity_poly.type
_entity_poly.pdbx_seq_one_letter_code
_entity_poly.pdbx_strand_id
1 'polypeptide(L)'
;MIIKKIKKIIADGENGNIELKLSFSDEVIISLVAMANFKGGRVIVGVGDNKKISGAKLNSESLVHWANEIKNKTQPFYKFT
;
A
#
# COMPACT_ATOMS: atom_id res chain seq x y z
N MET A 1 -5.76 -19.47 -7.85
CA MET A 1 -4.43 -19.51 -7.19
C MET A 1 -4.07 -18.22 -6.45
N ILE A 2 -4.24 -17.03 -7.03
CA ILE A 2 -3.82 -15.74 -6.41
C ILE A 2 -4.63 -15.38 -5.16
N ILE A 3 -5.96 -15.50 -5.19
CA ILE A 3 -6.82 -15.17 -4.03
C ILE A 3 -6.45 -16.00 -2.79
N LYS A 4 -6.16 -17.30 -2.95
CA LYS A 4 -5.70 -18.16 -1.84
C LYS A 4 -4.37 -17.66 -1.25
N LYS A 5 -3.43 -17.19 -2.08
CA LYS A 5 -2.16 -16.62 -1.62
C LYS A 5 -2.38 -15.31 -0.84
N ILE A 6 -3.23 -14.41 -1.34
CA ILE A 6 -3.55 -13.15 -0.65
C ILE A 6 -4.22 -13.42 0.71
N LYS A 7 -5.19 -14.34 0.75
CA LYS A 7 -5.83 -14.75 2.02
C LYS A 7 -4.82 -15.30 3.03
N LYS A 8 -3.84 -16.08 2.58
CA LYS A 8 -2.76 -16.58 3.45
C LYS A 8 -1.91 -15.43 3.99
N ILE A 9 -1.48 -14.49 3.14
CA ILE A 9 -0.71 -13.31 3.57
C ILE A 9 -1.48 -12.50 4.63
N ILE A 10 -2.78 -12.28 4.41
CA ILE A 10 -3.63 -11.56 5.37
C ILE A 10 -3.75 -12.32 6.70
N ALA A 11 -3.88 -13.66 6.65
CA ALA A 11 -3.94 -14.49 7.84
C ALA A 11 -2.63 -14.45 8.64
N ASP A 12 -1.50 -14.53 7.94
CA ASP A 12 -0.15 -14.46 8.52
C ASP A 12 0.09 -13.07 9.17
N GLY A 13 -0.51 -12.01 8.62
CA GLY A 13 -0.52 -10.66 9.18
C GLY A 13 0.65 -9.78 8.73
N GLU A 14 0.74 -8.61 9.35
CA GLU A 14 1.79 -7.62 9.06
C GLU A 14 3.17 -8.10 9.50
N ASN A 15 4.19 -7.70 8.76
CA ASN A 15 5.59 -7.94 9.05
C ASN A 15 6.47 -6.93 8.30
N GLY A 16 7.80 -7.03 8.42
CA GLY A 16 8.72 -6.06 7.82
C GLY A 16 8.59 -5.85 6.30
N ASN A 17 7.92 -6.75 5.58
CA ASN A 17 7.70 -6.64 4.13
C ASN A 17 6.21 -6.65 3.73
N ILE A 18 5.27 -6.70 4.69
CA ILE A 18 3.82 -6.73 4.46
C ILE A 18 3.13 -5.75 5.40
N GLU A 19 2.40 -4.80 4.83
CA GLU A 19 1.54 -3.85 5.56
C GLU A 19 0.08 -4.04 5.12
N LEU A 20 -0.86 -3.96 6.05
CA LEU A 20 -2.30 -4.04 5.80
C LEU A 20 -2.94 -2.68 6.09
N LYS A 21 -3.63 -2.09 5.10
CA LYS A 21 -4.34 -0.82 5.28
C LYS A 21 -5.79 -0.96 4.86
N LEU A 22 -6.70 -0.33 5.60
CA LEU A 22 -8.13 -0.38 5.29
C LEU A 22 -8.46 0.37 3.99
N SER A 23 -7.81 1.52 3.77
CA SER A 23 -8.01 2.37 2.59
C SER A 23 -6.69 2.95 2.11
N PHE A 24 -6.70 3.50 0.89
CA PHE A 24 -5.56 4.25 0.38
C PHE A 24 -5.52 5.63 1.04
N SER A 25 -4.33 6.03 1.50
CA SER A 25 -4.06 7.25 2.24
C SER A 25 -2.55 7.52 2.26
N ASP A 26 -2.12 8.61 2.89
CA ASP A 26 -0.70 8.97 2.97
C ASP A 26 0.13 7.93 3.73
N GLU A 27 -0.48 7.23 4.68
CA GLU A 27 0.14 6.13 5.42
C GLU A 27 0.51 4.96 4.50
N VAL A 28 -0.24 4.71 3.42
CA VAL A 28 0.14 3.73 2.39
C VAL A 28 1.43 4.18 1.71
N ILE A 29 1.54 5.46 1.37
CA ILE A 29 2.71 6.02 0.67
C ILE A 29 3.94 6.00 1.58
N ILE A 30 3.79 6.37 2.85
CA ILE A 30 4.85 6.28 3.86
C ILE A 30 5.35 4.84 3.98
N SER A 31 4.44 3.86 4.04
CA SER A 31 4.79 2.44 4.10
C SER A 31 5.53 1.98 2.85
N LEU A 32 5.10 2.42 1.67
CA LEU A 32 5.79 2.15 0.40
C LEU A 32 7.22 2.72 0.38
N VAL A 33 7.41 3.95 0.86
CA VAL A 33 8.74 4.57 0.95
C VAL A 33 9.63 3.83 1.94
N ALA A 34 9.10 3.47 3.12
CA ALA A 34 9.83 2.70 4.12
C ALA A 34 10.29 1.34 3.57
N MET A 35 9.41 0.64 2.85
CA MET A 35 9.74 -0.63 2.20
C MET A 35 10.74 -0.46 1.05
N ALA A 36 10.61 0.59 0.24
CA ALA A 36 11.54 0.88 -0.85
C ALA A 36 12.97 1.17 -0.36
N ASN A 37 13.10 1.84 0.79
CA ASN A 37 14.38 2.10 1.45
C ASN A 37 14.94 0.89 2.23
N PHE A 38 14.17 -0.19 2.35
CA PHE A 38 14.57 -1.40 3.06
C PHE A 38 14.76 -2.58 2.07
N LYS A 39 14.15 -3.74 2.36
CA LYS A 39 14.26 -4.98 1.55
C LYS A 39 13.14 -5.12 0.51
N GLY A 40 12.38 -4.06 0.26
CA GLY A 40 11.14 -4.10 -0.50
C GLY A 40 9.97 -4.69 0.31
N GLY A 41 8.77 -4.67 -0.28
CA GLY A 41 7.57 -5.16 0.39
C GLY A 41 6.30 -4.91 -0.39
N ARG A 42 5.16 -5.11 0.28
CA ARG A 42 3.82 -4.92 -0.29
C ARG A 42 2.91 -4.30 0.74
N VAL A 43 2.09 -3.35 0.30
CA VAL A 43 0.95 -2.83 1.06
C VAL A 43 -0.33 -3.41 0.46
N ILE A 44 -1.17 -4.03 1.28
CA ILE A 44 -2.48 -4.57 0.86
C ILE A 44 -3.57 -3.61 1.34
N VAL A 45 -4.25 -2.96 0.40
CA VAL A 45 -5.34 -2.03 0.67
C VAL A 45 -6.69 -2.75 0.67
N GLY A 46 -7.57 -2.38 1.61
CA GLY A 46 -8.90 -2.98 1.78
C GLY A 46 -8.96 -4.00 2.92
N VAL A 47 -7.99 -4.00 3.83
CA VAL A 47 -7.92 -4.92 4.97
C VAL A 47 -7.79 -4.10 6.26
N GLY A 48 -8.72 -4.27 7.19
CA GLY A 48 -8.62 -3.60 8.50
C GLY A 48 -7.65 -4.30 9.44
N ASP A 49 -7.28 -3.63 10.53
CA ASP A 49 -6.31 -4.10 11.53
C ASP A 49 -6.72 -5.45 12.17
N ASN A 50 -8.02 -5.72 12.22
CA ASN A 50 -8.58 -7.01 12.66
C ASN A 50 -8.49 -8.12 11.58
N LYS A 51 -7.70 -7.91 10.51
CA LYS A 51 -7.56 -8.79 9.35
C LYS A 51 -8.86 -9.00 8.56
N LYS A 52 -9.90 -8.20 8.81
CA LYS A 52 -11.17 -8.27 8.06
C LYS A 52 -10.98 -7.62 6.69
N ILE A 53 -11.36 -8.37 5.66
CA ILE A 53 -11.32 -7.91 4.27
C ILE A 53 -12.59 -7.09 4.00
N SER A 54 -12.44 -5.79 3.85
CA SER A 54 -13.51 -4.85 3.45
C SER A 54 -13.47 -4.54 1.95
N GLY A 55 -12.33 -4.77 1.30
CA GLY A 55 -12.08 -4.38 -0.08
C GLY A 55 -11.81 -2.88 -0.24
N ALA A 56 -11.43 -2.48 -1.45
CA ALA A 56 -11.26 -1.08 -1.80
C ALA A 56 -12.37 -0.67 -2.79
N LYS A 57 -13.05 0.44 -2.52
CA LYS A 57 -14.02 1.02 -3.44
C LYS A 57 -13.26 1.78 -4.52
N LEU A 58 -13.15 1.17 -5.72
CA LEU A 58 -12.44 1.76 -6.86
C LEU A 58 -13.43 2.22 -7.92
N ASN A 59 -13.13 3.36 -8.54
CA ASN A 59 -13.72 3.85 -9.78
C ASN A 59 -12.68 3.81 -10.91
N SER A 60 -13.06 4.24 -12.12
CA SER A 60 -12.20 4.23 -13.31
C SER A 60 -10.90 5.06 -13.14
N GLU A 61 -10.91 6.06 -12.27
CA GLU A 61 -9.78 6.98 -12.07
C GLU A 61 -8.94 6.62 -10.84
N SER A 62 -9.41 5.71 -9.98
CA SER A 62 -8.80 5.45 -8.68
C SER A 62 -7.34 5.01 -8.80
N LEU A 63 -7.04 4.08 -9.71
CA LEU A 63 -5.67 3.59 -9.90
C LEU A 63 -4.74 4.67 -10.48
N VAL A 64 -5.26 5.51 -11.38
CA VAL A 64 -4.52 6.65 -11.95
C VAL A 64 -4.22 7.68 -10.86
N HIS A 65 -5.22 8.00 -10.04
CA HIS A 65 -5.06 8.90 -8.90
C HIS A 65 -4.03 8.37 -7.90
N TRP A 66 -4.10 7.09 -7.49
CA TRP A 66 -3.15 6.51 -6.55
C TRP A 66 -1.71 6.49 -7.10
N ALA A 67 -1.54 6.18 -8.39
CA ALA A 67 -0.23 6.23 -9.04
C ALA A 67 0.35 7.64 -9.05
N ASN A 68 -0.48 8.66 -9.32
CA ASN A 68 -0.08 10.06 -9.28
C ASN A 68 0.26 10.53 -7.86
N GLU A 69 -0.54 10.15 -6.86
CA GLU A 69 -0.26 10.46 -5.45
C GLU A 69 1.08 9.88 -5.00
N ILE A 70 1.33 8.59 -5.27
CA ILE A 70 2.62 7.95 -4.97
C ILE A 70 3.74 8.71 -5.66
N LYS A 71 3.64 8.91 -6.99
CA LYS A 71 4.68 9.61 -7.76
C LYS A 71 4.98 10.99 -7.19
N ASN A 72 3.96 11.82 -6.99
CA ASN A 72 4.14 13.22 -6.58
C ASN A 72 4.68 13.35 -5.15
N LYS A 73 4.34 12.41 -4.26
CA LYS A 73 4.78 12.42 -2.87
C LYS A 73 6.12 11.71 -2.64
N THR A 74 6.62 10.94 -3.61
CA THR A 74 7.91 10.24 -3.49
C THR A 74 8.98 10.72 -4.48
N GLN A 75 8.67 11.67 -5.36
CA GLN A 75 9.67 12.24 -6.26
C GLN A 75 10.62 13.18 -5.50
N PRO A 76 11.96 13.03 -5.66
CA PRO A 76 12.90 13.96 -5.08
C PRO A 76 12.74 15.34 -5.72
N PHE A 77 12.49 16.36 -4.91
CA PHE A 77 12.54 17.75 -5.33
C PHE A 77 13.98 18.25 -5.21
N TYR A 78 14.65 18.49 -6.34
CA TYR A 78 15.90 19.25 -6.33
C TYR A 78 15.58 20.70 -5.99
N LYS A 79 15.85 21.09 -4.74
CA LYS A 79 15.75 22.48 -4.29
C LYS A 79 17.08 23.16 -4.57
N PHE A 80 17.18 23.88 -5.69
CA PHE A 80 18.28 24.84 -5.89
C PHE A 80 17.98 26.06 -5.02
N THR A 81 18.67 26.15 -3.88
CA THR A 81 18.76 27.33 -3.01
C THR A 81 20.23 27.50 -2.67
#